data_AF-A0AAE3CJE0-F1
#
_entry.id   AF-A0AAE3CJE0-F1
#
_cell.length_a   1.000
_cell.length_b   1.000
_cell.length_c   1.000
_cell.angle_alpha   90.00
_cell.angle_beta   90.00
_cell.angle_gamma   90.00
#
_symmetry.space_group_name_H-M   'P 1'
#
loop_
_entity.id
_entity.type
_entity.pdbx_description
1 polymer ?
#
loop_
_entity_poly.entity_id
_entity_poly.type
_entity_poly.pdbx_seq_one_letter_code
_entity_poly.pdbx_strand_id
1 'polypeptide(L)'
;MTTIEERIAKLEAKLKQEKAKKQQIEARKRSIEAKKKRSADTRRKILVGAAILAKVERGEWPHDKFMALMEAALTRADDRALFDLPVRPENSQGGQ
;
A
#
# COMPACT_ATOMS: atom_id res chain seq x y z
N MET A 1 56.25 13.41 -5.05
CA MET A 1 55.44 12.18 -5.19
C MET A 1 54.28 12.33 -4.23
N THR A 2 53.02 12.35 -4.70
CA THR A 2 51.87 12.37 -3.77
C THR A 2 52.04 11.20 -2.82
N THR A 3 52.04 11.45 -1.52
CA THR A 3 52.28 10.38 -0.54
C THR A 3 51.17 9.34 -0.69
N ILE A 4 51.49 8.09 -0.39
CA ILE A 4 50.53 6.99 -0.50
C ILE A 4 49.25 7.31 0.31
N GLU A 5 49.40 8.02 1.43
CA GLU A 5 48.34 8.54 2.29
C GLU A 5 47.37 9.49 1.56
N GLU A 6 47.86 10.45 0.76
CA GLU A 6 46.99 11.34 -0.02
C GLU A 6 46.16 10.56 -1.07
N ARG A 7 46.75 9.51 -1.66
CA ARG A 7 46.05 8.65 -2.61
C ARG A 7 44.98 7.80 -1.90
N ILE A 8 45.28 7.30 -0.70
CA ILE A 8 44.32 6.57 0.15
C ILE A 8 43.14 7.48 0.52
N ALA A 9 43.40 8.67 1.05
CA ALA A 9 42.36 9.61 1.45
C ALA A 9 41.44 10.00 0.27
N LYS A 10 42.02 10.21 -0.93
CA LYS A 10 41.26 10.50 -2.14
C LYS A 10 40.38 9.33 -2.59
N LEU A 11 40.85 8.10 -2.44
CA LEU A 11 40.09 6.89 -2.77
C LEU A 11 38.97 6.65 -1.76
N GLU A 12 39.20 6.87 -0.47
CA GLU A 12 38.16 6.78 0.56
C GLU A 12 37.06 7.82 0.38
N ALA A 13 37.42 9.07 0.07
CA ALA A 13 36.46 10.13 -0.23
C ALA A 13 35.59 9.76 -1.45
N LYS A 14 36.20 9.22 -2.52
CA LYS A 14 35.48 8.71 -3.68
C LYS A 14 34.58 7.53 -3.32
N LEU A 15 35.06 6.58 -2.52
CA LEU A 15 34.27 5.43 -2.09
C LEU A 15 33.03 5.86 -1.29
N LYS A 16 33.19 6.83 -0.39
CA LYS A 16 32.07 7.40 0.38
C LYS A 16 31.04 8.07 -0.53
N GLN A 17 31.51 8.84 -1.51
CA GLN A 17 30.64 9.49 -2.50
C GLN A 17 29.85 8.48 -3.34
N GLU A 18 30.52 7.45 -3.86
CA GLU A 18 29.86 6.42 -4.68
C GLU A 18 28.90 5.55 -3.87
N LYS A 19 29.22 5.22 -2.60
CA LYS A 19 28.29 4.54 -1.69
C LYS A 19 27.03 5.38 -1.43
N ALA A 20 27.17 6.67 -1.21
CA ALA A 20 26.03 7.57 -1.03
C ALA A 20 25.13 7.62 -2.28
N LYS A 21 25.73 7.74 -3.47
CA LYS A 21 24.99 7.68 -4.74
C LYS A 21 24.24 6.35 -4.92
N LYS A 22 24.90 5.22 -4.61
CA LYS A 22 24.28 3.89 -4.68
C LYS A 22 23.07 3.79 -3.74
N GLN A 23 23.20 4.25 -2.50
CA GLN A 23 22.10 4.25 -1.53
C GLN A 23 20.93 5.11 -2.01
N GLN A 24 21.20 6.30 -2.59
CA GLN A 24 20.16 7.17 -3.13
C GLN A 24 19.41 6.51 -4.31
N ILE A 25 20.12 5.85 -5.22
CA ILE A 25 19.53 5.13 -6.34
C ILE A 25 18.67 3.96 -5.85
N GLU A 26 19.16 3.17 -4.89
CA GLU A 26 18.40 2.06 -4.31
C GLU A 26 17.14 2.54 -3.59
N ALA A 27 17.24 3.60 -2.78
CA ALA A 27 16.08 4.19 -2.11
C ALA A 27 15.01 4.65 -3.12
N ARG A 28 15.45 5.26 -4.24
CA ARG A 28 14.56 5.66 -5.33
C ARG A 28 13.92 4.47 -6.05
N LYS A 29 14.66 3.39 -6.30
CA LYS A 29 14.10 2.16 -6.90
C LYS A 29 13.02 1.55 -5.98
N ARG A 30 13.33 1.42 -4.69
CA ARG A 30 12.39 0.87 -3.70
C ARG A 30 11.11 1.73 -3.60
N SER A 31 11.23 3.05 -3.64
CA SER A 31 10.05 3.94 -3.58
C SER A 31 9.16 3.83 -4.82
N ILE A 32 9.76 3.72 -6.01
CA ILE A 32 9.03 3.50 -7.28
C ILE A 32 8.32 2.14 -7.26
N GLU A 33 9.01 1.08 -6.85
CA GLU A 33 8.43 -0.27 -6.76
C GLU A 33 7.28 -0.32 -5.74
N ALA A 34 7.47 0.30 -4.57
CA ALA A 34 6.42 0.41 -3.56
C ALA A 34 5.20 1.16 -4.10
N LYS A 35 5.41 2.27 -4.82
CA LYS A 35 4.32 3.03 -5.47
C LYS A 35 3.59 2.19 -6.52
N LYS A 36 4.32 1.47 -7.37
CA LYS A 36 3.76 0.59 -8.40
C LYS A 36 2.95 -0.54 -7.76
N LYS A 37 3.47 -1.17 -6.71
CA LYS A 37 2.79 -2.25 -5.98
C LYS A 37 1.49 -1.74 -5.34
N ARG A 38 1.53 -0.59 -4.66
CA ARG A 38 0.33 0.03 -4.07
C ARG A 38 -0.71 0.38 -5.13
N SER A 39 -0.30 1.01 -6.23
CA SER A 39 -1.21 1.35 -7.34
C SER A 39 -1.85 0.12 -7.97
N ALA A 40 -1.06 -0.95 -8.19
CA ALA A 40 -1.59 -2.21 -8.71
C ALA A 40 -2.57 -2.88 -7.73
N ASP A 41 -2.28 -2.86 -6.43
CA ASP A 41 -3.16 -3.39 -5.39
C ASP A 41 -4.48 -2.61 -5.30
N THR A 42 -4.42 -1.28 -5.29
CA THR A 42 -5.61 -0.41 -5.34
C THR A 42 -6.45 -0.72 -6.58
N ARG A 43 -5.82 -0.80 -7.76
CA ARG A 43 -6.53 -1.13 -9.01
C ARG A 43 -7.19 -2.51 -8.94
N ARG A 44 -6.50 -3.52 -8.41
CA ARG A 44 -7.06 -4.86 -8.22
C ARG A 44 -8.30 -4.84 -7.33
N LYS A 45 -8.22 -4.15 -6.18
CA LYS A 45 -9.35 -4.04 -5.24
C LYS A 45 -10.56 -3.35 -5.87
N ILE A 46 -10.34 -2.25 -6.60
CA ILE A 46 -11.40 -1.56 -7.34
C ILE A 46 -12.05 -2.47 -8.37
N LEU A 47 -11.25 -3.20 -9.17
CA LEU A 47 -11.79 -4.11 -10.19
C LEU A 47 -12.60 -5.25 -9.59
N VAL A 48 -12.15 -5.83 -8.47
CA VAL A 48 -12.91 -6.86 -7.75
C VAL A 48 -14.25 -6.30 -7.25
N GLY A 49 -14.24 -5.10 -6.64
CA GLY A 49 -15.47 -4.43 -6.20
C GLY A 49 -16.43 -4.17 -7.35
N ALA A 50 -15.95 -3.59 -8.45
CA ALA A 50 -16.76 -3.32 -9.64
C ALA A 50 -17.34 -4.60 -10.25
N ALA A 51 -16.58 -5.69 -10.31
CA ALA A 51 -17.07 -6.97 -10.82
C ALA A 51 -18.17 -7.57 -9.93
N ILE A 52 -18.05 -7.44 -8.62
CA ILE A 52 -19.06 -7.89 -7.65
C ILE A 52 -20.33 -7.07 -7.79
N LEU A 53 -20.23 -5.73 -7.80
CA LEU A 53 -21.38 -4.85 -7.97
C LEU A 53 -22.13 -5.17 -9.25
N ALA A 54 -21.40 -5.33 -10.36
CA ALA A 54 -22.01 -5.68 -11.64
C ALA A 54 -22.70 -7.05 -11.61
N LYS A 55 -22.21 -8.03 -10.83
CA LYS A 55 -22.90 -9.32 -10.64
C LYS A 55 -24.21 -9.18 -9.86
N VAL A 56 -24.21 -8.34 -8.82
CA VAL A 56 -25.41 -8.07 -8.02
C VAL A 56 -26.45 -7.33 -8.85
N GLU A 57 -26.04 -6.31 -9.62
CA GLU A 57 -26.92 -5.56 -10.52
C GLU A 57 -27.55 -6.43 -11.62
N ARG A 58 -26.80 -7.41 -12.15
CA ARG A 58 -27.32 -8.40 -13.11
C ARG A 58 -28.21 -9.47 -12.48
N GLY A 59 -28.37 -9.48 -11.16
CA GLY A 59 -29.15 -10.49 -10.44
C GLY A 59 -28.47 -11.87 -10.34
N GLU A 60 -27.21 -11.99 -10.79
CA GLU A 60 -26.41 -13.22 -10.69
C GLU A 60 -26.01 -13.53 -9.24
N TRP A 61 -26.06 -12.53 -8.37
CA TRP A 61 -25.79 -12.67 -6.95
C TRP A 61 -26.84 -11.90 -6.13
N PRO A 62 -27.54 -12.54 -5.17
CA PRO A 62 -28.57 -11.84 -4.39
C PRO A 62 -28.01 -10.66 -3.59
N HIS A 63 -28.71 -9.54 -3.66
CA HIS A 63 -28.35 -8.30 -2.96
C HIS A 63 -28.22 -8.50 -1.44
N ASP A 64 -29.11 -9.28 -0.83
CA ASP A 64 -29.06 -9.57 0.62
C ASP A 64 -27.75 -10.24 1.05
N LYS A 65 -27.23 -11.16 0.22
CA LYS A 65 -25.94 -11.81 0.49
C LYS A 65 -24.78 -10.83 0.36
N PHE A 66 -24.88 -9.88 -0.56
CA PHE A 66 -23.90 -8.80 -0.70
C PHE A 66 -23.95 -7.85 0.52
N MET A 67 -25.13 -7.43 0.96
CA MET A 67 -25.28 -6.58 2.14
C MET A 67 -24.79 -7.26 3.42
N ALA A 68 -25.10 -8.55 3.61
CA ALA A 68 -24.57 -9.33 4.73
C ALA A 68 -23.03 -9.43 4.71
N LEU A 69 -22.44 -9.55 3.52
CA LEU A 69 -20.98 -9.53 3.35
C LEU A 69 -20.40 -8.16 3.74
N MET A 70 -21.01 -7.05 3.30
CA MET A 70 -20.57 -5.70 3.66
C MET A 70 -20.71 -5.46 5.17
N GLU A 71 -21.81 -5.91 5.78
CA GLU A 71 -22.01 -5.84 7.22
C GLU A 71 -20.93 -6.59 7.99
N ALA A 72 -20.50 -7.75 7.51
CA ALA A 72 -19.44 -8.55 8.11
C ALA A 72 -18.05 -7.95 7.92
N ALA A 73 -17.77 -7.40 6.74
CA ALA A 73 -16.44 -6.95 6.33
C ALA A 73 -16.10 -5.51 6.76
N LEU A 74 -17.08 -4.61 6.78
CA LEU A 74 -16.88 -3.19 7.11
C LEU A 74 -16.85 -2.98 8.62
N THR A 75 -15.77 -2.39 9.12
CA THR A 75 -15.59 -2.12 10.55
C THR A 75 -15.65 -0.64 10.89
N ARG A 76 -15.19 0.24 10.00
CA ARG A 76 -15.15 1.69 10.22
C ARG A 76 -16.55 2.30 10.06
N ALA A 77 -16.91 3.22 10.95
CA ALA A 77 -18.22 3.88 10.94
C ALA A 77 -18.51 4.58 9.60
N ASP A 78 -17.55 5.34 9.08
CA ASP A 78 -17.68 6.06 7.80
C ASP A 78 -17.97 5.11 6.64
N ASP A 79 -17.24 4.00 6.55
CA ASP A 79 -17.42 3.01 5.49
C ASP A 79 -18.78 2.30 5.62
N ARG A 80 -19.22 2.01 6.84
CA ARG A 80 -20.54 1.39 7.13
C ARG A 80 -21.70 2.32 6.79
N ALA A 81 -21.54 3.63 7.00
CA ALA A 81 -22.54 4.63 6.65
C ALA A 81 -22.82 4.70 5.14
N LEU A 82 -21.84 4.35 4.29
CA LEU A 82 -22.04 4.26 2.83
C LEU A 82 -23.04 3.17 2.41
N PHE A 83 -23.36 2.25 3.30
CA PHE A 83 -24.28 1.13 3.07
C PHE A 83 -25.46 1.14 4.06
N ASP A 84 -25.71 2.26 4.73
CA ASP A 84 -26.77 2.42 5.75
C ASP A 84 -26.69 1.39 6.89
N LEU A 85 -25.48 0.89 7.18
CA LEU A 85 -25.26 -0.13 8.22
C LEU A 85 -25.11 0.51 9.60
N PRO A 86 -25.64 -0.12 10.67
CA PRO A 86 -25.50 0.41 12.03
C PRO A 86 -24.03 0.42 12.44
N VAL A 87 -23.63 1.45 13.19
CA VAL A 87 -22.29 1.54 13.77
C VAL A 87 -22.09 0.36 14.72
N ARG A 88 -20.99 -0.37 14.58
CA ARG A 88 -20.67 -1.42 15.55
C ARG A 88 -20.23 -0.76 16.87
N PRO A 89 -20.70 -1.26 18.02
CA PRO A 89 -20.15 -0.81 19.30
C PRO A 89 -18.65 -1.03 19.27
N GLU A 90 -17.88 0.02 19.56
CA GLU A 90 -16.44 -0.02 19.48
C GLU A 90 -15.90 -1.09 20.43
N ASN A 91 -15.47 -2.22 19.88
CA ASN A 91 -14.58 -3.11 20.60
C ASN A 91 -13.21 -2.42 20.61
N SER A 92 -12.94 -1.74 21.73
CA SER A 92 -11.61 -1.31 22.15
C SER A 92 -10.64 -2.50 22.17
N GLN A 93 -10.01 -2.77 21.04
CA GLN A 93 -8.74 -3.47 20.90
C GLN A 93 -7.97 -2.68 19.82
N GLY A 94 -7.11 -1.74 20.19
CA GLY A 94 -5.86 -2.03 20.88
C GLY A 94 -4.81 -2.27 19.81
N GLY A 95 -4.08 -1.23 19.45
CA GLY A 95 -3.01 -1.29 18.47
C GLY A 95 -1.90 -2.26 18.88
N GLN A 96 -1.28 -2.85 17.86
CA GLN A 96 0.14 -3.16 17.77
C GLN A 96 0.52 -3.18 16.29
#